data_AF-A0A7S2Q0R2-F1
#
_entry.id   AF-A0A7S2Q0R2-F1
#
_cell.length_a   1.000
_cell.length_b   1.000
_cell.length_c   1.000
_cell.angle_alpha   90.00
_cell.angle_beta   90.00
_cell.angle_gamma   90.00
#
_symmetry.space_group_name_H-M   'P 1'
#
loop_
_entity.id
_entity.type
_entity.pdbx_description
1 polymer ?
#
loop_
_entity_poly.entity_id
_entity_poly.type
_entity_poly.pdbx_seq_one_letter_code
_entity_poly.pdbx_strand_id
1 'polypeptide(L)'
;DGEALHRRVPPDRWCVSRKDVRQFRALVRHALVGGLLAATPADPFDMSDVQVGPSICTVTCQLIKPITKQKGGPSWALMLHPEGLECDLFVTHCWAEGAFEF
;
A
#
# COMPACT_ATOMS: atom_id res chain seq x y z
N ASP A 1 0.92 17.59 7.34
CA ASP A 1 0.62 18.11 6.00
C ASP A 1 1.36 17.25 4.99
N GLY A 2 0.64 16.44 4.21
CA GLY A 2 1.23 15.53 3.23
C GLY A 2 1.81 16.26 2.03
N GLU A 3 1.24 17.39 1.61
CA GLU A 3 1.75 18.15 0.47
C GLU A 3 3.12 18.75 0.79
N ALA A 4 3.27 19.35 1.97
CA ALA A 4 4.55 19.86 2.44
C ALA A 4 5.63 18.76 2.52
N LEU A 5 5.26 17.54 2.94
CA LEU A 5 6.16 16.39 2.98
C LEU A 5 6.68 16.01 1.58
N HIS A 6 5.81 15.92 0.59
CA HIS A 6 6.21 15.57 -0.79
C HIS A 6 7.05 16.68 -1.46
N ARG A 7 6.89 17.95 -1.07
CA ARG A 7 7.76 19.03 -1.57
C ARG A 7 9.14 19.00 -0.92
N ARG A 8 9.23 18.55 0.34
CA ARG A 8 10.47 18.52 1.11
C ARG A 8 11.34 17.30 0.79
N VAL A 9 10.73 16.12 0.68
CA VAL A 9 11.45 14.87 0.46
C VAL A 9 11.46 14.57 -1.04
N PRO A 10 12.63 14.35 -1.66
CA PRO A 10 12.69 14.12 -3.11
C PRO A 10 12.04 12.77 -3.48
N PRO A 11 11.45 12.63 -4.69
CA PRO A 11 10.68 11.44 -5.07
C PRO A 11 11.43 10.12 -5.06
N ASP A 12 12.74 10.14 -5.30
CA ASP A 12 13.64 8.98 -5.22
C ASP A 12 13.80 8.44 -3.80
N ARG A 13 13.33 9.19 -2.79
CA ARG A 13 13.31 8.78 -1.40
C ARG A 13 11.94 8.35 -0.87
N TRP A 14 10.92 8.29 -1.73
CA TRP A 14 9.57 7.82 -1.35
C TRP A 14 9.51 6.29 -1.35
N CYS A 15 10.39 5.69 -0.54
CA CYS A 15 10.63 4.26 -0.54
C CYS A 15 10.13 3.60 0.75
N VAL A 16 10.05 2.27 0.71
CA VAL A 16 9.70 1.42 1.84
C VAL A 16 10.77 0.36 2.03
N SER A 17 10.95 -0.11 3.25
CA SER A 17 11.86 -1.20 3.55
C SER A 17 11.23 -2.56 3.24
N ARG A 18 12.06 -3.61 3.14
CA ARG A 18 11.58 -5.00 3.05
C ARG A 18 10.68 -5.40 4.22
N LYS A 19 10.91 -4.82 5.41
CA LYS A 19 10.06 -5.05 6.59
C LYS A 19 8.68 -4.47 6.38
N ASP A 20 8.59 -3.27 5.81
CA ASP A 20 7.31 -2.59 5.55
C ASP A 20 6.47 -3.38 4.54
N VAL A 21 7.08 -3.96 3.50
CA VAL A 21 6.38 -4.83 2.52
C VAL A 21 5.77 -6.06 3.21
N ARG A 22 6.50 -6.71 4.11
CA ARG A 22 5.98 -7.86 4.89
C ARG A 22 4.85 -7.43 5.83
N GLN A 23 5.01 -6.27 6.48
CA GLN A 23 3.97 -5.72 7.35
C GLN A 23 2.73 -5.30 6.55
N PHE A 24 2.90 -4.78 5.34
CA PHE A 24 1.82 -4.43 4.44
C PHE A 24 1.01 -5.68 4.06
N ARG A 25 1.65 -6.80 3.71
CA ARG A 25 0.96 -8.09 3.48
C ARG A 25 0.11 -8.50 4.68
N ALA A 26 0.67 -8.42 5.88
CA ALA A 26 -0.05 -8.75 7.11
C ALA A 26 -1.23 -7.79 7.38
N LEU A 27 -1.05 -6.50 7.12
CA LEU A 27 -2.09 -5.48 7.23
C LEU A 27 -3.25 -5.75 6.28
N VAL A 28 -2.96 -6.05 5.00
CA VAL A 28 -3.99 -6.38 4.00
C VAL A 28 -4.78 -7.62 4.44
N ARG A 29 -4.10 -8.67 4.92
CA ARG A 29 -4.78 -9.86 5.48
C ARG A 29 -5.67 -9.52 6.67
N HIS A 30 -5.20 -8.70 7.58
CA HIS A 30 -6.00 -8.28 8.73
C HIS A 30 -7.22 -7.45 8.29
N ALA A 31 -7.06 -6.59 7.28
CA ALA A 31 -8.15 -5.81 6.72
C ALA A 31 -9.20 -6.68 6.00
N LEU A 32 -8.78 -7.75 5.32
CA LEU A 32 -9.69 -8.76 4.76
C LEU A 32 -10.52 -9.44 5.86
N VAL A 33 -9.86 -9.96 6.89
CA VAL A 33 -10.53 -10.63 8.02
C VAL A 33 -11.46 -9.67 8.78
N GLY A 34 -11.06 -8.41 8.91
CA GLY A 34 -11.84 -7.37 9.56
C GLY A 34 -12.97 -6.78 8.69
N GLY A 35 -13.14 -7.24 7.44
CA GLY A 35 -14.17 -6.72 6.53
C GLY A 35 -13.95 -5.29 6.04
N LEU A 36 -12.72 -4.77 6.17
CA LEU A 36 -12.34 -3.44 5.65
C LEU A 36 -12.02 -3.46 4.15
N LEU A 37 -11.74 -4.63 3.62
CA LEU A 37 -11.54 -4.88 2.20
C LEU A 37 -12.63 -5.83 1.70
N ALA A 38 -13.28 -5.45 0.60
CA ALA A 38 -14.33 -6.25 -0.02
C ALA A 38 -14.06 -6.43 -1.52
N ALA A 39 -14.37 -7.62 -2.02
CA ALA A 39 -14.38 -7.92 -3.44
C ALA A 39 -15.35 -6.99 -4.18
N THR A 40 -14.98 -6.65 -5.42
CA THR A 40 -15.80 -5.81 -6.29
C THR A 40 -16.05 -6.51 -7.62
N PRO A 41 -17.03 -6.10 -8.43
CA PRO A 41 -17.19 -6.67 -9.77
C PRO A 41 -15.94 -6.55 -10.66
N ALA A 42 -15.11 -5.52 -10.44
CA ALA A 42 -13.86 -5.31 -11.16
C ALA A 42 -12.68 -6.09 -10.57
N ASP A 43 -12.81 -6.62 -9.35
CA ASP A 43 -11.79 -7.37 -8.63
C ASP A 43 -12.46 -8.45 -7.75
N PRO A 44 -12.91 -9.56 -8.37
CA PRO A 44 -13.65 -10.62 -7.70
C PRO A 44 -12.69 -11.63 -7.03
N PHE A 45 -11.80 -11.14 -6.16
CA PHE A 45 -10.82 -11.98 -5.46
C PHE A 45 -11.46 -12.88 -4.39
N ASP A 46 -10.81 -14.01 -4.10
CA ASP A 46 -11.18 -14.90 -3.00
C ASP A 46 -10.55 -14.43 -1.68
N MET A 47 -11.37 -14.25 -0.65
CA MET A 47 -10.93 -13.83 0.70
C MET A 47 -9.97 -14.83 1.36
N SER A 48 -10.01 -16.10 0.95
CA SER A 48 -9.16 -17.17 1.45
C SER A 48 -7.86 -17.32 0.67
N ASP A 49 -7.71 -16.63 -0.46
CA ASP A 49 -6.50 -16.70 -1.26
C ASP A 49 -5.32 -16.06 -0.52
N VAL A 50 -4.30 -16.88 -0.30
CA VAL A 50 -3.07 -16.48 0.38
C VAL A 50 -1.93 -16.16 -0.58
N GLN A 51 -2.07 -16.44 -1.88
CA GLN A 51 -1.04 -16.32 -2.91
C GLN A 51 -1.16 -15.03 -3.74
N VAL A 52 -2.34 -14.72 -4.29
CA VAL A 52 -2.54 -13.53 -5.16
C VAL A 52 -3.26 -12.42 -4.37
N GLY A 53 -4.42 -12.74 -3.80
CA GLY A 53 -5.20 -11.80 -3.00
C GLY A 53 -5.86 -10.68 -3.81
N PRO A 54 -6.35 -9.61 -3.14
CA PRO A 54 -6.99 -8.48 -3.82
C PRO A 54 -6.00 -7.72 -4.69
N SER A 55 -6.46 -7.09 -5.77
CA SER A 55 -5.61 -6.25 -6.61
C SER A 55 -5.03 -5.05 -5.84
N ILE A 56 -3.85 -4.57 -6.27
CA ILE A 56 -3.26 -3.34 -5.73
C ILE A 56 -4.21 -2.15 -5.85
N CYS A 57 -5.02 -2.08 -6.92
CA CYS A 57 -6.04 -1.05 -7.09
C CYS A 57 -7.05 -1.04 -5.93
N THR A 58 -7.63 -2.21 -5.62
CA THR A 58 -8.60 -2.38 -4.53
C THR A 58 -7.99 -2.01 -3.19
N VAL A 59 -6.80 -2.56 -2.89
CA VAL A 59 -6.10 -2.25 -1.63
C VAL A 59 -5.79 -0.77 -1.53
N THR A 60 -5.35 -0.15 -2.63
CA THR A 60 -5.05 1.29 -2.64
C THR A 60 -6.29 2.12 -2.36
N CYS A 61 -7.42 1.79 -2.99
CA CYS A 61 -8.64 2.59 -2.89
C CYS A 61 -9.39 2.40 -1.59
N GLN A 62 -9.51 1.16 -1.11
CA GLN A 62 -10.30 0.83 0.07
C GLN A 62 -9.51 0.91 1.38
N LEU A 63 -8.18 0.75 1.34
CA LEU A 63 -7.35 0.73 2.55
C LEU A 63 -6.34 1.89 2.62
N ILE A 64 -5.47 2.03 1.61
CA ILE A 64 -4.35 2.99 1.68
C ILE A 64 -4.83 4.44 1.66
N LYS A 65 -5.62 4.83 0.67
CA LYS A 65 -6.11 6.21 0.52
C LYS A 65 -6.88 6.69 1.76
N PRO A 66 -7.81 5.91 2.36
CA PRO A 66 -8.48 6.31 3.59
C PRO A 66 -7.50 6.56 4.75
N ILE A 67 -6.54 5.66 4.97
CA ILE A 67 -5.56 5.79 6.05
C ILE A 67 -4.68 7.03 5.85
N THR A 68 -4.11 7.20 4.66
CA THR A 68 -3.22 8.34 4.40
C THR A 68 -3.96 9.68 4.42
N LYS A 69 -5.22 9.71 3.96
CA LYS A 69 -6.07 10.91 4.05
C LYS A 69 -6.24 11.38 5.49
N GLN A 70 -6.44 10.46 6.44
CA GLN A 70 -6.54 10.80 7.88
C GLN A 70 -5.23 11.37 8.46
N LYS A 71 -4.09 11.10 7.82
CA LYS A 71 -2.77 11.62 8.20
C LYS A 71 -2.38 12.90 7.45
N GLY A 72 -3.33 13.54 6.76
CA GLY A 72 -3.10 14.76 6.00
C GLY A 72 -2.60 14.51 4.57
N GLY A 73 -2.81 13.31 4.03
CA GLY A 73 -2.57 12.97 2.62
C GLY A 73 -1.13 12.70 2.16
N PRO A 74 -0.18 12.22 2.99
CA PRO A 74 1.12 11.76 2.46
C PRO A 74 0.96 10.49 1.61
N SER A 75 1.96 10.14 0.80
CA SER A 75 2.07 8.79 0.23
C SER A 75 2.27 7.77 1.36
N TRP A 76 1.97 6.50 1.10
CA TRP A 76 2.18 5.44 2.09
C TRP A 76 3.63 5.40 2.59
N ALA A 77 4.59 5.55 1.67
CA ALA A 77 6.01 5.60 1.98
C ALA A 77 6.36 6.76 2.92
N LEU A 78 5.95 7.99 2.60
CA LEU A 78 6.23 9.16 3.44
C LEU A 78 5.43 9.19 4.74
N MET A 79 4.32 8.45 4.82
CA MET A 79 3.60 8.25 6.07
C MET A 79 4.41 7.39 7.06
N LEU A 80 5.16 6.40 6.55
CA LEU A 80 6.02 5.54 7.36
C LEU A 80 7.39 6.18 7.62
N HIS A 81 7.96 6.84 6.61
CA HIS A 81 9.32 7.39 6.60
C HIS A 81 9.30 8.86 6.19
N PRO A 82 8.99 9.79 7.12
CA PRO A 82 8.78 11.20 6.79
C PRO A 82 10.04 11.95 6.32
N GLU A 83 11.23 11.38 6.56
CA GLU A 83 12.52 11.91 6.07
C GLU A 83 12.98 11.21 4.77
N GLY A 84 12.19 10.24 4.29
CA GLY A 84 12.52 9.39 3.15
C GLY A 84 13.51 8.27 3.46
N LEU A 85 13.70 7.37 2.49
CA LEU A 85 14.64 6.26 2.54
C LEU A 85 15.42 6.17 1.23
N GLU A 86 16.66 5.70 1.27
CA GLU A 86 17.42 5.42 0.05
C GLU A 86 16.88 4.18 -0.67
N CYS A 87 16.89 4.23 -2.00
CA CYS A 87 16.36 3.17 -2.85
C CYS A 87 17.47 2.18 -3.21
N ASP A 88 17.41 0.98 -2.64
CA ASP A 88 18.31 -0.12 -2.98
C ASP A 88 17.83 -0.93 -4.21
N LEU A 89 16.50 -1.05 -4.38
CA LEU A 89 15.86 -1.89 -5.39
C LEU A 89 14.55 -1.25 -5.87
N PHE A 90 14.37 -1.22 -7.19
CA PHE A 90 13.12 -0.79 -7.82
C PHE A 90 12.31 -2.00 -8.28
N VAL A 91 11.07 -2.09 -7.81
CA VAL A 91 10.11 -3.15 -8.16
C VAL A 91 8.87 -2.48 -8.75
N THR A 92 8.41 -2.98 -9.89
CA THR A 92 7.18 -2.53 -10.53
C THR A 92 6.07 -3.55 -10.34
N HIS A 93 4.84 -3.10 -10.21
CA HIS A 93 3.67 -3.96 -10.09
C HIS A 93 2.48 -3.32 -10.81
N CYS A 94 1.66 -4.11 -11.47
CA CYS A 94 0.44 -3.64 -12.12
C CYS A 94 -0.65 -3.35 -11.09
N TRP A 95 -1.54 -2.42 -11.40
CA TRP A 95 -2.72 -2.12 -10.57
C TRP A 95 -3.69 -3.31 -10.46
N ALA A 96 -3.73 -4.17 -11.48
CA ALA A 96 -4.60 -5.33 -11.55
C ALA A 96 -3.99 -6.59 -10.93
N GLU A 97 -2.67 -6.61 -10.68
CA GLU A 97 -2.00 -7.73 -10.02
C GLU A 97 -2.30 -7.71 -8.52
N GLY A 98 -2.18 -8.90 -7.90
CA GLY A 98 -2.56 -9.17 -6.53
C GLY A 98 -1.57 -8.63 -5.49
N ALA A 99 -2.12 -8.16 -4.38
CA ALA A 99 -1.36 -7.57 -3.28
C ALA A 99 -0.57 -8.60 -2.46
N PHE A 100 -0.49 -9.87 -2.86
CA PHE A 100 0.33 -10.90 -2.21
C PHE A 100 1.44 -11.45 -3.14
N GLU A 101 1.59 -10.92 -4.35
CA GLU A 101 2.54 -11.40 -5.37
C GLU A 101 3.96 -10.81 -5.20
N PHE A 102 4.52 -10.90 -3.98
CA PHE A 102 5.87 -10.44 -3.61
C PHE A 102 6.47 -11.17 -2.40
#